data_AF-A0A2I0HP02-F1
#
_entry.id   AF-A0A2I0HP02-F1
#
_cell.length_a   1.000
_cell.length_b   1.000
_cell.length_c   1.000
_cell.angle_alpha   90.00
_cell.angle_beta   90.00
_cell.angle_gamma   90.00
#
_symmetry.space_group_name_H-M   'P 1'
#
loop_
_entity.id
_entity.type
_entity.pdbx_description
1 polymer ?
#
loop_
_entity_poly.entity_id
_entity_poly.type
_entity_poly.pdbx_seq_one_letter_code
_entity_poly.pdbx_strand_id
1 'polypeptide(L)'
;MAEEVEEEEKKKLLGHDGRAWPGIVAVNPKPSKGFTSKAIDYAEKLIVKLTYGPSQPLHYLSGDFGPVPETTPVSNLPITGHLPDCLNGEFVRVGPNAKFAPIAGYH
;
A
#
# COMPACT_ATOMS: atom_id res chain seq x y z
N MET A 1 -13.60 14.59 -17.17
CA MET A 1 -12.69 15.30 -16.24
C MET A 1 -12.80 14.80 -14.79
N ALA A 2 -13.85 15.10 -14.01
CA ALA A 2 -13.93 14.63 -12.60
C ALA A 2 -14.20 13.11 -12.49
N GLU A 3 -15.06 12.60 -13.37
CA GLU A 3 -15.49 11.19 -13.41
C GLU A 3 -14.35 10.25 -13.88
N GLU A 4 -13.52 10.70 -14.83
CA GLU A 4 -12.35 9.94 -15.32
C GLU A 4 -11.25 9.81 -14.25
N VAL A 5 -11.06 10.83 -13.41
CA VAL A 5 -10.07 10.83 -12.33
C VAL A 5 -10.46 9.82 -11.24
N GLU A 6 -11.76 9.72 -10.94
CA GLU A 6 -12.30 8.78 -9.95
C GLU A 6 -12.20 7.32 -10.44
N GLU A 7 -12.37 7.07 -11.74
CA GLU A 7 -12.19 5.75 -12.35
C GLU A 7 -10.71 5.31 -12.36
N GLU A 8 -9.79 6.26 -12.60
CA GLU A 8 -8.35 6.02 -12.60
C GLU A 8 -7.82 5.73 -11.19
N GLU A 9 -8.31 6.43 -10.15
CA GLU A 9 -8.01 6.12 -8.75
C GLU A 9 -8.52 4.74 -8.33
N LYS A 10 -9.73 4.35 -8.77
CA LYS A 10 -10.24 2.99 -8.54
C LYS A 10 -9.34 1.93 -9.16
N LYS A 11 -8.84 2.14 -10.39
CA LYS A 11 -7.92 1.20 -11.05
C LYS A 11 -6.58 1.07 -10.32
N LYS A 12 -6.08 2.13 -9.66
CA LYS A 12 -4.86 2.08 -8.83
C LYS A 12 -5.02 1.28 -7.53
N LEU A 13 -6.25 1.16 -7.02
CA LEU A 13 -6.57 0.35 -5.85
C LEU A 13 -6.80 -1.13 -6.19
N LEU A 14 -6.88 -1.45 -7.49
CA LEU A 14 -7.09 -2.80 -7.99
C LEU A 14 -5.74 -3.41 -8.42
N GLY A 15 -5.56 -4.69 -8.13
CA GLY A 15 -4.44 -5.53 -8.53
C GLY A 15 -4.44 -5.81 -10.01
N HIS A 16 -3.34 -6.40 -10.46
CA HIS A 16 -3.21 -6.88 -11.83
C HIS A 16 -4.29 -7.93 -12.18
N ASP A 17 -4.91 -8.54 -11.16
CA ASP A 17 -6.05 -9.46 -11.24
C ASP A 17 -7.43 -8.78 -11.12
N GLY A 18 -7.49 -7.45 -11.07
CA GLY A 18 -8.72 -6.69 -10.92
C GLY A 18 -9.35 -6.74 -9.52
N ARG A 19 -8.64 -7.25 -8.50
CA ARG A 19 -9.13 -7.29 -7.10
C ARG A 19 -8.54 -6.15 -6.28
N ALA A 20 -9.30 -5.60 -5.35
CA ALA A 20 -8.81 -4.57 -4.45
C ALA A 20 -7.60 -5.10 -3.64
N TRP A 21 -6.54 -4.31 -3.52
CA TRP A 21 -5.38 -4.73 -2.72
C TRP A 21 -5.78 -4.78 -1.24
N PRO A 22 -5.71 -5.94 -0.59
CA PRO A 22 -5.99 -6.02 0.83
C PRO A 22 -4.95 -5.17 1.59
N GLY A 23 -5.39 -4.27 2.45
CA GLY A 23 -4.50 -3.45 3.29
C GLY A 23 -4.02 -2.13 2.69
N ILE A 24 -4.23 -1.86 1.40
CA ILE A 24 -3.97 -0.52 0.83
C ILE A 24 -5.13 0.43 1.07
N VAL A 25 -4.80 1.57 1.65
CA VAL A 25 -5.73 2.68 1.83
C VAL A 25 -5.58 3.68 0.69
N ALA A 26 -6.71 4.15 0.15
CA ALA A 26 -6.71 5.24 -0.81
C ALA A 26 -6.16 6.53 -0.17
N VAL A 27 -5.29 7.24 -0.88
CA VAL A 27 -4.73 8.51 -0.41
C VAL A 27 -5.81 9.59 -0.51
N ASN A 28 -6.47 9.90 0.60
CA ASN A 28 -7.45 10.99 0.67
C ASN A 28 -6.94 12.10 1.62
N PRO A 29 -6.10 13.02 1.13
CA PRO A 29 -5.54 14.07 1.96
C PRO A 29 -6.65 15.04 2.40
N LYS A 30 -6.72 15.31 3.71
CA LYS A 30 -7.57 16.35 4.29
C LYS A 30 -6.70 17.56 4.63
N PRO A 31 -6.42 18.47 3.69
CA PRO A 31 -5.50 19.57 3.91
C PRO A 31 -6.00 20.49 5.03
N SER A 32 -5.19 20.64 6.09
CA SER A 32 -5.49 21.50 7.24
C SER A 32 -4.85 22.88 7.16
N LYS A 33 -3.84 23.06 6.29
CA LYS A 33 -3.04 24.30 6.15
C LYS A 33 -3.44 25.18 4.96
N GLY A 34 -4.73 25.25 4.63
CA GLY A 34 -5.25 26.17 3.61
C GLY A 34 -4.83 25.85 2.16
N PHE A 35 -4.89 26.87 1.28
CA PHE A 35 -4.77 26.72 -0.19
C PHE A 35 -3.40 26.25 -0.69
N THR A 36 -2.32 26.53 0.05
CA THR A 36 -0.95 26.20 -0.37
C THR A 36 -0.71 24.70 -0.53
N SER A 37 -1.21 23.89 0.41
CA SER A 37 -1.12 22.42 0.34
C SER A 37 -1.76 21.85 -0.93
N LYS A 38 -2.96 22.33 -1.29
CA LYS A 38 -3.63 21.93 -2.54
C LYS A 38 -2.80 22.30 -3.76
N ALA A 39 -2.22 23.49 -3.79
CA ALA A 39 -1.38 23.93 -4.92
C ALA A 39 -0.15 23.03 -5.10
N ILE A 40 0.47 22.60 -3.99
CA ILE A 40 1.60 21.65 -4.00
C ILE A 40 1.14 20.29 -4.54
N ASP A 41 0.02 19.74 -4.05
CA ASP A 41 -0.52 18.46 -4.53
C ASP A 41 -0.81 18.49 -6.04
N TYR A 42 -1.34 19.59 -6.57
CA TYR A 42 -1.56 19.75 -8.01
C TYR A 42 -0.26 19.84 -8.81
N ALA A 43 0.73 20.58 -8.30
CA ALA A 43 2.04 20.66 -8.93
C ALA A 43 2.74 19.30 -8.98
N GLU A 44 2.71 18.53 -7.88
CA GLU A 44 3.23 17.16 -7.83
C GLU A 44 2.54 16.27 -8.85
N LYS A 45 1.19 16.26 -8.87
CA LYS A 45 0.42 15.46 -9.85
C LYS A 45 0.80 15.79 -11.29
N LEU A 46 1.01 17.06 -11.61
CA LEU A 46 1.43 17.48 -12.95
C LEU A 46 2.84 16.98 -13.27
N ILE A 47 3.79 17.14 -12.35
CA ILE A 47 5.17 16.67 -12.53
C ILE A 47 5.22 15.15 -12.71
N VAL A 48 4.50 14.39 -11.88
CA VAL A 48 4.44 12.93 -12.00
C VAL A 48 3.86 12.54 -13.37
N LYS A 49 2.76 13.18 -13.79
CA LYS A 49 2.15 12.89 -15.09
C LYS A 49 3.06 13.20 -16.29
N LEU A 50 3.93 14.19 -16.17
CA LEU A 50 4.88 14.57 -17.22
C LEU A 50 6.16 13.71 -17.22
N THR A 51 6.58 13.20 -16.06
CA THR A 51 7.86 12.50 -15.88
C THR A 51 7.73 10.98 -15.88
N TYR A 52 6.61 10.43 -15.42
CA TYR A 52 6.36 8.99 -15.42
C TYR A 52 5.58 8.56 -16.68
N GLY A 53 6.14 7.57 -17.38
CA GLY A 53 5.54 6.92 -18.54
C GLY A 53 4.38 5.98 -18.18
N PRO A 54 3.92 5.12 -19.11
CA PRO A 54 2.82 4.18 -18.85
C PRO A 54 3.11 3.30 -17.63
N SER A 55 2.05 3.01 -16.86
CA SER A 55 2.12 2.27 -15.60
C SER A 55 2.94 0.98 -15.76
N GLN A 56 4.07 0.90 -15.06
CA GLN A 56 4.80 -0.35 -14.92
C GLN A 56 4.10 -1.25 -13.89
N PRO A 57 4.10 -2.58 -14.09
CA PRO A 57 3.56 -3.49 -13.10
C PRO A 57 4.27 -3.34 -11.75
N LEU A 58 3.50 -3.11 -10.68
CA LEU A 58 4.00 -2.96 -9.31
C LEU A 58 4.32 -4.33 -8.69
N HIS A 59 5.38 -4.97 -9.17
CA HIS A 59 5.75 -6.33 -8.76
C HIS A 59 5.93 -6.49 -7.25
N TYR A 60 6.57 -5.50 -6.61
CA TYR A 60 6.88 -5.47 -5.17
C TYR A 60 5.68 -5.24 -4.26
N LEU A 61 4.49 -5.23 -4.85
CA LEU A 61 3.26 -5.09 -4.10
C LEU A 61 2.17 -6.06 -4.60
N SER A 62 2.59 -7.12 -5.31
CA SER A 62 1.71 -8.16 -5.84
C SER A 62 1.97 -9.50 -5.14
N GLY A 63 0.93 -10.33 -5.01
CA GLY A 63 1.04 -11.64 -4.36
C GLY A 63 1.55 -11.53 -2.92
N ASP A 64 2.52 -12.37 -2.55
CA ASP A 64 3.12 -12.41 -1.21
C ASP A 64 3.98 -11.19 -0.86
N PHE A 65 4.28 -10.32 -1.85
CA PHE A 65 4.94 -9.02 -1.63
C PHE A 65 3.92 -7.90 -1.40
N GLY A 66 2.63 -8.18 -1.58
CA GLY A 66 1.56 -7.24 -1.32
C GLY A 66 1.50 -6.84 0.16
N PRO A 67 0.99 -5.63 0.44
CA PRO A 67 0.79 -5.21 1.82
C PRO A 67 -0.26 -6.06 2.52
N VAL A 68 -0.17 -6.11 3.84
CA VAL A 68 -1.09 -6.85 4.71
C VAL A 68 -1.64 -5.91 5.80
N PRO A 69 -2.91 -6.06 6.18
CA PRO A 69 -3.47 -5.30 7.28
C PRO A 69 -2.79 -5.67 8.60
N GLU A 70 -2.73 -4.72 9.53
CA GLU A 70 -2.25 -4.97 10.88
C GLU A 70 -3.12 -6.03 11.57
N THR A 71 -2.48 -6.97 12.26
CA THR A 71 -3.17 -8.01 13.03
C THR A 71 -2.92 -7.77 14.51
N THR A 72 -3.99 -7.75 15.31
CA THR A 72 -3.87 -7.68 16.78
C THR A 72 -3.13 -8.90 17.33
N PRO A 73 -2.48 -8.82 18.50
CA PRO A 73 -1.81 -9.97 19.09
C PRO A 73 -2.72 -11.20 19.19
N VAL A 74 -2.24 -12.35 18.73
CA VAL A 74 -2.94 -13.65 18.79
C VAL A 74 -2.11 -14.61 19.61
N SER A 75 -2.72 -15.21 20.64
CA SER A 75 -2.09 -16.23 21.47
C SER A 75 -2.54 -17.64 21.08
N ASN A 76 -1.77 -18.65 21.51
CA ASN A 76 -2.11 -20.07 21.34
C ASN A 76 -2.33 -20.51 19.88
N LEU A 77 -1.43 -20.09 18.97
CA LEU A 77 -1.44 -20.56 17.59
C LEU A 77 -1.30 -22.10 17.55
N PRO A 78 -1.98 -22.79 16.61
CA PRO A 78 -1.96 -24.24 16.53
C PRO A 78 -0.54 -24.77 16.26
N ILE A 79 -0.10 -25.71 17.09
CA ILE A 79 1.20 -26.37 16.97
C ILE A 79 0.99 -27.77 16.38
N THR A 80 1.74 -28.10 15.34
CA THR A 80 1.88 -29.47 14.83
C THR A 80 3.22 -30.02 15.29
N GLY A 81 3.23 -31.12 16.04
CA GLY A 81 4.45 -31.69 16.62
C GLY A 81 4.76 -31.16 18.03
N HIS A 82 6.03 -30.89 18.32
CA HIS A 82 6.51 -30.50 19.65
C HIS A 82 7.52 -29.34 19.56
N LEU A 83 7.27 -28.24 20.26
CA LEU A 83 8.22 -27.13 20.42
C LEU A 83 9.15 -27.42 21.62
N PRO A 84 10.49 -27.36 21.47
CA PRO A 84 11.40 -27.58 22.60
C PRO A 84 11.23 -26.53 23.71
N ASP A 85 11.24 -26.96 24.98
CA ASP A 85 11.08 -26.07 26.14
C ASP A 85 12.16 -24.96 26.22
N CYS A 86 13.32 -25.22 25.63
CA CYS A 86 14.42 -24.26 25.58
C CYS A 86 14.22 -23.13 24.54
N LEU A 87 13.22 -23.24 23.65
CA LEU A 87 12.88 -22.21 22.67
C LEU A 87 11.93 -21.17 23.30
N ASN A 88 12.47 -20.39 24.23
CA ASN A 88 11.73 -19.37 24.97
C ASN A 88 12.24 -17.97 24.63
N GLY A 89 11.51 -17.26 23.76
CA GLY A 89 11.87 -15.91 23.31
C GLY A 89 10.94 -15.41 22.21
N GLU A 90 11.33 -14.29 21.58
CA GLU A 90 10.56 -13.65 20.52
C GLU A 90 11.29 -13.73 19.18
N PHE A 91 10.54 -14.03 18.12
CA PHE A 91 11.03 -13.97 16.75
C PHE A 91 10.42 -12.76 16.04
N VAL A 92 11.24 -11.72 15.83
CA VAL A 92 10.80 -10.47 15.22
C VAL A 92 11.42 -10.32 13.83
N ARG A 93 10.62 -9.93 12.84
CA ARG A 93 11.06 -9.60 11.49
C ARG A 93 10.56 -8.22 11.10
N VAL A 94 11.33 -7.55 10.25
CA VAL A 94 10.96 -6.26 9.65
C VAL A 94 10.93 -6.40 8.12
N GLY A 95 10.05 -5.64 7.49
CA GLY A 95 9.90 -5.60 6.05
C GLY A 95 8.96 -4.45 5.63
N PRO A 96 8.97 -4.06 4.35
CA PRO A 96 8.06 -3.05 3.83
C PRO A 96 6.61 -3.55 3.89
N ASN A 97 5.70 -2.66 4.26
CA ASN A 97 4.26 -2.89 4.26
C ASN A 97 3.54 -1.59 3.90
N ALA A 98 3.44 -1.29 2.61
CA ALA A 98 2.93 0.01 2.13
C ALA A 98 1.46 0.22 2.55
N LYS A 99 1.20 1.24 3.38
CA LYS A 99 -0.15 1.60 3.83
C LYS A 99 -1.00 2.25 2.73
N PHE A 100 -0.35 2.96 1.81
CA PHE A 100 -1.00 3.73 0.75
C PHE A 100 -0.46 3.30 -0.62
N ALA A 101 -1.30 3.36 -1.65
CA ALA A 101 -0.88 3.08 -3.02
C ALA A 101 0.22 4.08 -3.45
N PRO A 102 1.30 3.62 -4.08
CA PRO A 102 2.32 4.51 -4.59
C PRO A 102 1.77 5.37 -5.73
N ILE A 103 2.20 6.63 -5.80
CA ILE A 103 1.80 7.58 -6.86
C ILE A 103 2.57 7.29 -8.16
N ALA A 104 3.76 6.67 -8.06
CA ALA A 104 4.67 6.33 -9.14
C ALA A 104 5.39 4.98 -8.86
N GLY A 105 6.63 4.78 -9.33
CA GLY A 105 7.38 3.54 -9.13
C GLY A 105 7.58 3.15 -7.65
N TYR A 106 7.70 1.85 -7.37
CA TYR A 106 7.87 1.28 -6.02
C TYR A 106 8.76 0.04 -6.05
N HIS A 107 9.74 -0.03 -5.14
CA HIS A 107 10.74 -1.09 -4.99
C HIS A 107 11.00 -1.44 -3.53
#